data_AF-A0A2A4P3H1-F1
#
_entry.id   AF-A0A2A4P3H1-F1
#
_cell.length_a   1.000
_cell.length_b   1.000
_cell.length_c   1.000
_cell.angle_alpha   90.00
_cell.angle_beta   90.00
_cell.angle_gamma   90.00
#
_symmetry.space_group_name_H-M   'P 1'
#
loop_
_entity.id
_entity.type
_entity.pdbx_description
1 polymer ?
#
loop_
_entity_poly.entity_id
_entity_poly.type
_entity_poly.pdbx_seq_one_letter_code
_entity_poly.pdbx_strand_id
1 'polypeptide(L)'
;MAPALAGGTVRYLNAILWALAIADGRVRVELDYRLLTTKDCRLLLLNSRGDRQSVDLQKPMPSREWIMEPQEHNSLMEAALCCLADTSEAEGAAERLLPQVGESLLEASTRLWTGLFEKHGLEVGVAESAEATEELGRFPETTWLGPRQAQSLHALRISPEHALKGETELRKMIQPSVGQETLDTINLTAGKMAALSKDLGAELRREEPQLYASWNRFNRDLNKSSSLMCKRARHYLSNRGGISGARTHLLAQSLRPLDLPQQEQLSLLVPVASFRLDLDNLENYISYMKSAALQPSVLVPTL
;
A
#
# COMPACT_ATOMS: atom_id res chain seq x y z
N MET A 1 8.68 -21.14 10.71
CA MET A 1 7.94 -20.25 9.78
C MET A 1 7.66 -20.98 8.47
N ALA A 2 6.65 -20.57 7.70
CA ALA A 2 6.38 -21.16 6.39
C ALA A 2 7.42 -20.69 5.34
N PRO A 3 7.87 -21.57 4.41
CA PRO A 3 8.74 -21.18 3.30
C PRO A 3 7.95 -20.43 2.22
N ALA A 4 7.77 -19.12 2.40
CA ALA A 4 6.89 -18.31 1.58
C ALA A 4 7.57 -17.69 0.35
N LEU A 5 6.77 -17.36 -0.67
CA LEU A 5 7.22 -16.73 -1.92
C LEU A 5 7.78 -15.32 -1.67
N ALA A 6 8.93 -15.01 -2.27
CA ALA A 6 9.67 -13.76 -2.04
C ALA A 6 10.06 -13.51 -0.57
N GLY A 7 10.27 -14.57 0.23
CA GLY A 7 10.46 -14.44 1.68
C GLY A 7 9.17 -14.09 2.44
N GLY A 8 8.01 -14.22 1.80
CA GLY A 8 6.68 -14.03 2.38
C GLY A 8 6.31 -12.58 2.67
N THR A 9 5.45 -12.42 3.66
CA THR A 9 5.03 -11.10 4.12
C THR A 9 6.19 -10.39 4.80
N VAL A 10 6.21 -9.06 4.74
CA VAL A 10 7.24 -8.23 5.40
C VAL A 10 7.33 -8.54 6.90
N ARG A 11 6.25 -9.07 7.50
CA ARG A 11 6.22 -9.64 8.85
C ARG A 11 7.40 -10.57 9.14
N TYR A 12 7.77 -11.46 8.22
CA TYR A 12 8.85 -12.43 8.47
C TYR A 12 10.22 -11.73 8.60
N LEU A 13 10.51 -10.76 7.72
CA LEU A 13 11.71 -9.93 7.85
C LEU A 13 11.71 -9.19 9.21
N ASN A 14 10.59 -8.54 9.55
CA ASN A 14 10.47 -7.78 10.80
C ASN A 14 10.69 -8.67 12.03
N ALA A 15 10.15 -9.89 12.02
CA ALA A 15 10.28 -10.83 13.11
C ALA A 15 11.72 -11.35 13.25
N ILE A 16 12.43 -11.59 12.14
CA ILE A 16 13.85 -11.99 12.17
C ILE A 16 14.72 -10.84 12.69
N LEU A 17 14.55 -9.63 12.16
CA LEU A 17 15.26 -8.44 12.63
C LEU A 17 15.03 -8.20 14.13
N TRP A 18 13.79 -8.37 14.58
CA TRP A 18 13.43 -8.29 15.99
C TRP A 18 14.13 -9.36 16.83
N ALA A 19 14.09 -10.62 16.42
CA ALA A 19 14.75 -11.71 17.13
C ALA A 19 16.25 -11.47 17.26
N LEU A 20 16.91 -11.04 16.19
CA LEU A 20 18.33 -10.69 16.19
C LEU A 20 18.62 -9.47 17.09
N ALA A 21 17.70 -8.52 17.18
CA ALA A 21 17.87 -7.33 18.03
C ALA A 21 17.80 -7.64 19.54
N ILE A 22 16.99 -8.62 19.93
CA ILE A 22 16.78 -8.99 21.34
C ILE A 22 17.60 -10.20 21.80
N ALA A 23 18.13 -10.99 20.89
CA ALA A 23 18.94 -12.15 21.24
C ALA A 23 20.35 -11.71 21.69
N ASP A 24 20.81 -12.26 22.82
CA ASP A 24 22.19 -12.13 23.30
C ASP A 24 23.14 -13.15 22.63
N GLY A 25 22.75 -13.73 21.49
CA GLY A 25 23.45 -14.83 20.84
C GLY A 25 22.92 -15.16 19.44
N ARG A 26 23.07 -16.42 19.01
CA ARG A 26 22.58 -16.86 17.70
C ARG A 26 21.08 -17.08 17.70
N VAL A 27 20.43 -16.69 16.61
CA VAL A 27 19.00 -16.95 16.37
C VAL A 27 18.88 -18.09 15.39
N ARG A 28 18.05 -19.09 15.70
CA ARG A 28 17.71 -20.18 14.76
C ARG A 28 16.29 -20.02 14.26
N VAL A 29 16.12 -20.03 12.94
CA VAL A 29 14.82 -20.04 12.27
C VAL A 29 14.62 -21.39 11.59
N GLU A 30 13.55 -22.08 11.94
CA GLU A 30 13.15 -23.31 11.27
C GLU A 30 12.05 -23.07 10.24
N LEU A 31 12.29 -23.50 9.00
CA LEU A 31 11.32 -23.48 7.92
C LEU A 31 10.54 -24.80 7.92
N ASP A 32 9.21 -24.71 7.95
CA ASP A 32 8.33 -25.88 7.95
C ASP A 32 7.33 -25.79 6.80
N TYR A 33 7.48 -26.67 5.82
CA TYR A 33 6.59 -26.73 4.65
C TYR A 33 5.14 -27.09 5.01
N ARG A 34 4.90 -27.74 6.16
CA ARG A 34 3.55 -28.10 6.62
C ARG A 34 2.76 -26.87 7.10
N LEU A 35 3.46 -25.77 7.39
CA LEU A 35 2.85 -24.48 7.72
C LEU A 35 2.47 -23.68 6.48
N LEU A 36 2.82 -24.12 5.27
CA LEU A 36 2.42 -23.44 4.04
C LEU A 36 0.91 -23.32 3.98
N THR A 37 0.44 -22.11 3.75
CA THR A 37 -0.93 -21.85 3.38
C THR A 37 -0.99 -21.30 1.96
N THR A 38 -2.19 -21.23 1.40
CA THR A 38 -2.38 -20.55 0.11
C THR A 38 -1.95 -19.09 0.15
N LYS A 39 -1.85 -18.43 1.31
CA LYS A 39 -1.39 -17.03 1.42
C LYS A 39 0.12 -16.91 1.26
N ASP A 40 0.88 -17.88 1.73
CA ASP A 40 2.35 -17.91 1.63
C ASP A 40 2.83 -18.14 0.18
N CYS A 41 1.92 -18.58 -0.68
CA CYS A 41 2.16 -18.81 -2.12
C CYS A 41 1.70 -17.63 -2.99
N ARG A 42 1.48 -16.44 -2.40
CA ARG A 42 1.05 -15.23 -3.11
C ARG A 42 2.02 -14.09 -2.85
N LEU A 43 2.29 -13.30 -3.89
CA LEU A 43 2.91 -12.00 -3.75
C LEU A 43 1.81 -10.97 -3.49
N LEU A 44 1.92 -10.24 -2.39
CA LEU A 44 1.08 -9.09 -2.09
C LEU A 44 1.85 -7.83 -2.48
N LEU A 45 1.51 -7.29 -3.66
CA LEU A 45 2.24 -6.23 -4.32
C LEU A 45 1.47 -4.91 -4.31
N LEU A 46 2.18 -3.82 -4.58
CA LEU A 46 1.62 -2.49 -4.71
C LEU A 46 1.94 -1.94 -6.10
N ASN A 47 0.91 -1.55 -6.85
CA ASN A 47 1.12 -0.93 -8.16
C ASN A 47 1.46 0.56 -8.06
N SER A 48 1.74 1.19 -9.20
CA SER A 48 2.07 2.63 -9.29
C SER A 48 0.96 3.58 -8.81
N ARG A 49 -0.27 3.10 -8.69
CA ARG A 49 -1.43 3.85 -8.18
C ARG A 49 -1.64 3.68 -6.67
N GLY A 50 -0.97 2.71 -6.05
CA GLY A 50 -1.20 2.32 -4.67
C GLY A 50 -2.25 1.22 -4.51
N ASP A 51 -2.74 0.62 -5.60
CA ASP A 51 -3.67 -0.51 -5.46
C ASP A 51 -2.89 -1.77 -5.10
N ARG A 52 -3.36 -2.47 -4.07
CA ARG A 52 -2.83 -3.78 -3.69
C ARG A 52 -3.21 -4.83 -4.74
N GLN A 53 -2.24 -5.56 -5.26
CA GLN A 53 -2.42 -6.67 -6.21
C GLN A 53 -1.94 -7.97 -5.58
N SER A 54 -2.56 -9.10 -5.96
CA SER A 54 -2.11 -10.43 -5.58
C SER A 54 -1.66 -11.19 -6.82
N VAL A 55 -0.43 -11.68 -6.81
CA VAL A 55 0.10 -12.59 -7.82
C VAL A 55 0.28 -13.95 -7.17
N ASP A 56 -0.51 -14.94 -7.61
CA ASP A 56 -0.54 -16.26 -7.02
C ASP A 56 0.31 -17.23 -7.84
N LEU A 57 1.00 -18.14 -7.16
CA LEU A 57 1.65 -19.26 -7.83
C LEU A 57 0.56 -20.20 -8.40
N GLN A 58 0.63 -20.54 -9.68
CA GLN A 58 -0.42 -21.28 -10.41
C GLN A 58 -0.50 -22.78 -10.08
N LYS A 59 -0.39 -23.18 -8.80
CA LYS A 59 -0.55 -24.57 -8.33
C LYS A 59 -1.31 -24.63 -7.01
N PRO A 60 -2.10 -25.70 -6.77
CA PRO A 60 -3.05 -25.77 -5.65
C PRO A 60 -2.41 -25.72 -4.26
N MET A 61 -1.21 -26.28 -4.08
CA MET A 61 -0.30 -25.98 -2.97
C MET A 61 1.07 -26.62 -3.25
N PRO A 62 2.19 -25.92 -3.02
CA PRO A 62 3.52 -26.51 -3.14
C PRO A 62 3.72 -27.63 -2.12
N SER A 63 4.23 -28.78 -2.56
CA SER A 63 4.70 -29.85 -1.68
C SER A 63 6.17 -29.61 -1.32
N ARG A 64 6.71 -30.39 -0.37
CA ARG A 64 8.15 -30.38 -0.05
C ARG A 64 9.03 -30.65 -1.27
N GLU A 65 8.54 -31.47 -2.21
CA GLU A 65 9.25 -31.89 -3.43
C GLU A 65 8.91 -31.03 -4.64
N TRP A 66 8.07 -30.00 -4.48
CA TRP A 66 7.75 -29.09 -5.58
C TRP A 66 8.99 -28.30 -5.97
N ILE A 67 9.23 -28.20 -7.27
CA ILE A 67 10.36 -27.49 -7.87
C ILE A 67 9.81 -26.48 -8.86
N MET A 68 10.39 -25.28 -8.88
CA MET A 68 10.03 -24.21 -9.80
C MET A 68 10.43 -24.56 -11.24
N GLU A 69 9.43 -24.68 -12.12
CA GLU A 69 9.65 -24.93 -13.54
C GLU A 69 9.98 -23.63 -14.31
N PRO A 70 10.71 -23.69 -15.45
CA PRO A 70 11.06 -22.49 -16.22
C PRO A 70 9.87 -21.63 -16.64
N GLN A 71 8.77 -22.25 -17.06
CA GLN A 71 7.56 -21.54 -17.48
C GLN A 71 6.85 -20.88 -16.29
N GLU A 72 6.84 -21.53 -15.13
CA GLU A 72 6.28 -21.00 -13.89
C GLU A 72 7.07 -19.78 -13.41
N HIS A 73 8.40 -19.90 -13.41
CA HIS A 73 9.30 -18.80 -13.07
C HIS A 73 9.06 -17.58 -13.96
N ASN A 74 9.06 -17.77 -15.28
CA ASN A 74 8.89 -16.66 -16.23
C ASN A 74 7.52 -16.00 -16.08
N SER A 75 6.46 -16.81 -15.92
CA SER A 75 5.10 -16.29 -15.71
C SER A 75 4.98 -15.52 -14.40
N LEU A 76 5.61 -16.00 -13.33
CA LEU A 76 5.61 -15.35 -12.03
C LEU A 76 6.39 -14.04 -12.07
N MET A 77 7.57 -14.04 -12.69
CA MET A 77 8.41 -12.85 -12.87
C MET A 77 7.66 -11.78 -13.65
N GLU A 78 7.11 -12.13 -14.81
CA GLU A 78 6.33 -11.22 -15.65
C GLU A 78 5.14 -10.64 -14.88
N ALA A 79 4.36 -11.49 -14.20
CA ALA A 79 3.21 -11.05 -13.41
C ALA A 79 3.61 -10.13 -12.25
N ALA A 80 4.72 -10.41 -11.57
CA ALA A 80 5.25 -9.57 -10.49
C ALA A 80 5.66 -8.19 -11.02
N LEU A 81 6.42 -8.14 -12.12
CA LEU A 81 6.88 -6.88 -12.73
C LEU A 81 5.74 -6.06 -13.32
N CYS A 82 4.73 -6.70 -13.90
CA CYS A 82 3.54 -6.02 -14.39
C CYS A 82 2.71 -5.39 -13.26
N CYS A 83 2.72 -6.00 -12.07
CA CYS A 83 1.98 -5.51 -10.92
C CYS A 83 2.73 -4.44 -10.12
N LEU A 84 4.06 -4.52 -10.04
CA LEU A 84 4.88 -3.59 -9.27
C LEU A 84 4.85 -2.18 -9.87
N ALA A 85 5.14 -1.20 -9.02
CA ALA A 85 5.45 0.14 -9.51
C ALA A 85 6.71 0.12 -10.38
N ASP A 86 6.63 0.76 -11.56
CA ASP A 86 7.75 0.90 -12.49
C ASP A 86 8.92 1.67 -11.82
N THR A 87 9.90 0.89 -11.37
CA THR A 87 11.07 1.32 -10.60
C THR A 87 12.28 0.57 -11.14
N SER A 88 13.43 1.24 -11.18
CA SER A 88 14.70 0.63 -11.62
C SER A 88 15.12 -0.57 -10.78
N GLU A 89 14.62 -0.64 -9.55
CA GLU A 89 14.94 -1.64 -8.55
C GLU A 89 14.03 -2.88 -8.65
N ALA A 90 12.90 -2.81 -9.37
CA ALA A 90 11.89 -3.87 -9.40
C ALA A 90 12.42 -5.20 -9.95
N GLU A 91 13.12 -5.16 -11.08
CA GLU A 91 13.66 -6.35 -11.75
C GLU A 91 14.70 -7.05 -10.87
N GLY A 92 15.71 -6.32 -10.40
CA GLY A 92 16.72 -6.88 -9.50
C GLY A 92 16.15 -7.37 -8.16
N ALA A 93 15.12 -6.71 -7.63
CA ALA A 93 14.43 -7.18 -6.43
C ALA A 93 13.68 -8.50 -6.68
N ALA A 94 12.99 -8.62 -7.81
CA ALA A 94 12.26 -9.82 -8.19
C ALA A 94 13.22 -10.99 -8.45
N GLU A 95 14.31 -10.77 -9.19
CA GLU A 95 15.37 -11.77 -9.41
C GLU A 95 15.99 -12.26 -8.10
N ARG A 96 16.24 -11.36 -7.15
CA ARG A 96 16.86 -11.70 -5.86
C ARG A 96 15.93 -12.49 -4.94
N LEU A 97 14.64 -12.15 -4.91
CA LEU A 97 13.69 -12.66 -3.93
C LEU A 97 12.87 -13.86 -4.43
N LEU A 98 12.62 -13.97 -5.73
CA LEU A 98 11.84 -15.08 -6.26
C LEU A 98 12.67 -16.39 -6.30
N PRO A 99 12.02 -17.56 -6.15
CA PRO A 99 12.70 -18.85 -6.29
C PRO A 99 13.27 -19.01 -7.71
N GLN A 100 14.49 -19.52 -7.82
CA GLN A 100 15.11 -19.76 -9.13
C GLN A 100 14.57 -21.05 -9.76
N VAL A 101 14.72 -21.17 -11.07
CA VAL A 101 14.40 -22.39 -11.81
C VAL A 101 15.17 -23.57 -11.22
N GLY A 102 14.48 -24.66 -10.91
CA GLY A 102 15.08 -25.85 -10.29
C GLY A 102 15.16 -25.81 -8.77
N GLU A 103 14.77 -24.71 -8.11
CA GLU A 103 14.66 -24.64 -6.65
C GLU A 103 13.24 -24.99 -6.17
N SER A 104 13.15 -25.68 -5.04
CA SER A 104 11.93 -25.72 -4.24
C SER A 104 11.72 -24.42 -3.45
N LEU A 105 10.49 -24.15 -2.98
CA LEU A 105 10.23 -22.98 -2.10
C LEU A 105 11.07 -23.02 -0.83
N LEU A 106 11.29 -24.22 -0.29
CA LEU A 106 12.05 -24.42 0.92
C LEU A 106 13.54 -24.11 0.72
N GLU A 107 14.13 -24.60 -0.38
CA GLU A 107 15.52 -24.29 -0.76
C GLU A 107 15.70 -22.80 -1.04
N ALA A 108 14.80 -22.20 -1.83
CA ALA A 108 14.83 -20.78 -2.13
C ALA A 108 14.72 -19.91 -0.87
N SER A 109 13.80 -20.26 0.04
CA SER A 109 13.65 -19.56 1.33
C SER A 109 14.88 -19.75 2.22
N THR A 110 15.44 -20.95 2.28
CA THR A 110 16.66 -21.23 3.06
C THR A 110 17.82 -20.41 2.52
N ARG A 111 18.06 -20.45 1.20
CA ARG A 111 19.10 -19.67 0.53
C ARG A 111 18.92 -18.18 0.78
N LEU A 112 17.69 -17.67 0.66
CA LEU A 112 17.36 -16.26 0.90
C LEU A 112 17.70 -15.86 2.34
N TRP A 113 17.11 -16.51 3.34
CA TRP A 113 17.28 -16.09 4.73
C TRP A 113 18.70 -16.29 5.24
N THR A 114 19.37 -17.38 4.86
CA THR A 114 20.80 -17.57 5.15
C THR A 114 21.63 -16.46 4.51
N GLY A 115 21.43 -16.20 3.21
CA GLY A 115 22.17 -15.14 2.51
C GLY A 115 21.98 -13.75 3.08
N LEU A 116 20.81 -13.43 3.64
CA LEU A 116 20.51 -12.14 4.25
C LEU A 116 21.14 -11.95 5.64
N PHE A 117 21.28 -13.02 6.44
CA PHE A 117 21.58 -12.88 7.87
C PHE A 117 22.64 -13.82 8.43
N GLU A 118 23.28 -14.66 7.63
CA GLU A 118 24.35 -15.58 8.09
C GLU A 118 25.46 -14.82 8.84
N LYS A 119 25.87 -13.66 8.32
CA LYS A 119 26.89 -12.80 8.94
C LYS A 119 26.42 -12.13 10.23
N HIS A 120 25.11 -12.14 10.51
CA HIS A 120 24.48 -11.48 11.63
C HIS A 120 23.99 -12.48 12.71
N GLY A 121 24.42 -13.73 12.63
CA GLY A 121 24.13 -14.74 13.66
C GLY A 121 22.79 -15.46 13.49
N LEU A 122 22.18 -15.40 12.30
CA LEU A 122 21.03 -16.23 11.96
C LEU A 122 21.49 -17.59 11.42
N GLU A 123 20.98 -18.66 12.02
CA GLU A 123 21.04 -20.02 11.50
C GLU A 123 19.66 -20.39 10.94
N VAL A 124 19.60 -20.89 9.70
CA VAL A 124 18.34 -21.31 9.06
C VAL A 124 18.36 -22.82 8.89
N GLY A 125 17.34 -23.48 9.43
CA GLY A 125 17.14 -24.92 9.35
C GLY A 125 15.81 -25.28 8.70
N VAL A 126 15.67 -26.55 8.32
CA VAL A 126 14.39 -27.14 7.91
C VAL A 126 13.86 -27.96 9.07
N ALA A 127 12.59 -27.75 9.45
CA ALA A 127 11.96 -28.52 10.52
C ALA A 127 11.78 -29.98 10.11
N GLU A 128 12.30 -30.91 10.92
CA GLU A 128 12.20 -32.36 10.66
C GLU A 128 10.94 -33.00 11.27
N SER A 129 10.43 -32.46 12.38
CA SER A 129 9.24 -32.94 13.10
C SER A 129 8.28 -31.77 13.42
N ALA A 130 7.01 -32.06 13.69
CA ALA A 130 5.98 -31.05 13.97
C ALA A 130 5.99 -30.60 15.44
N GLU A 131 7.17 -30.45 16.04
CA GLU A 131 7.27 -29.89 17.38
C GLU A 131 7.16 -28.37 17.27
N ALA A 132 6.07 -27.84 17.82
CA ALA A 132 5.80 -26.42 17.85
C ALA A 132 6.92 -25.71 18.62
N THR A 133 7.82 -25.06 17.89
CA THR A 133 8.73 -24.06 18.44
C THR A 133 7.91 -22.85 18.88
N GLU A 134 8.32 -22.18 19.97
CA GLU A 134 7.67 -20.96 20.44
C GLU A 134 7.43 -20.00 19.26
N GLU A 135 6.16 -19.60 19.06
CA GLU A 135 5.87 -18.49 18.15
C GLU A 135 6.74 -17.31 18.58
N LEU A 136 7.39 -16.67 17.60
CA LEU A 136 8.00 -15.36 17.80
C LEU A 136 6.98 -14.51 18.56
N GLY A 137 7.28 -14.22 19.83
CA GLY A 137 6.37 -13.55 20.74
C GLY A 137 5.90 -12.21 20.16
N ARG A 138 4.99 -11.52 20.85
CA ARG A 138 4.52 -10.21 20.36
C ARG A 138 5.69 -9.26 20.13
N PHE A 139 5.91 -8.88 18.87
CA PHE A 139 6.90 -7.88 18.46
C PHE A 139 6.20 -6.63 17.93
N PRO A 140 6.87 -5.46 17.92
CA PRO A 140 6.25 -4.20 17.51
C PRO A 140 5.71 -4.22 16.07
N GLU A 141 4.57 -3.57 15.84
CA GLU A 141 4.07 -3.34 14.47
C GLU A 141 5.08 -2.46 13.73
N THR A 142 5.69 -2.97 12.66
CA THR A 142 6.76 -2.27 11.95
C THR A 142 6.29 -1.86 10.56
N THR A 143 6.40 -0.56 10.26
CA THR A 143 6.06 0.02 8.95
C THR A 143 7.31 0.62 8.31
N TRP A 144 7.64 0.16 7.12
CA TRP A 144 8.75 0.65 6.32
C TRP A 144 8.35 1.90 5.56
N LEU A 145 9.20 2.93 5.66
CA LEU A 145 9.03 4.24 5.03
C LEU A 145 10.12 4.45 3.98
N GLY A 146 9.74 4.40 2.71
CA GLY A 146 10.63 4.73 1.60
C GLY A 146 10.81 6.23 1.37
N PRO A 147 11.80 6.65 0.55
CA PRO A 147 12.07 8.06 0.28
C PRO A 147 10.89 8.79 -0.39
N ARG A 148 10.18 8.12 -1.30
CA ARG A 148 9.00 8.68 -1.98
C ARG A 148 7.85 8.93 -1.01
N GLN A 149 7.66 8.03 -0.04
CA GLN A 149 6.66 8.19 1.01
C GLN A 149 7.05 9.35 1.94
N ALA A 150 8.32 9.46 2.35
CA ALA A 150 8.81 10.57 3.16
C ALA A 150 8.62 11.94 2.46
N GLN A 151 8.94 12.02 1.16
CA GLN A 151 8.68 13.21 0.35
C GLN A 151 7.18 13.55 0.27
N SER A 152 6.33 12.52 0.15
CA SER A 152 4.87 12.70 0.10
C SER A 152 4.31 13.20 1.42
N LEU A 153 4.79 12.69 2.56
CA LEU A 153 4.43 13.17 3.89
C LEU A 153 4.80 14.66 4.05
N HIS A 154 6.01 15.03 3.66
CA HIS A 154 6.47 16.42 3.71
C HIS A 154 5.64 17.33 2.81
N ALA A 155 5.40 16.92 1.56
CA ALA A 155 4.63 17.69 0.59
C ALA A 155 3.16 17.89 1.03
N LEU A 156 2.58 16.89 1.69
CA LEU A 156 1.22 16.94 2.22
C LEU A 156 1.14 17.56 3.62
N ARG A 157 2.30 17.84 4.26
CA ARG A 157 2.41 18.34 5.65
C ARG A 157 1.71 17.44 6.66
N ILE A 158 1.87 16.12 6.49
CA ILE A 158 1.27 15.10 7.35
C ILE A 158 2.37 14.50 8.22
N SER A 159 2.14 14.41 9.53
CA SER A 159 3.07 13.71 10.41
C SER A 159 2.96 12.19 10.22
N PRO A 160 4.04 11.42 10.41
CA PRO A 160 3.99 9.99 10.18
C PRO A 160 2.94 9.25 11.03
N GLU A 161 2.72 9.68 12.27
CA GLU A 161 1.71 9.09 13.17
C GLU A 161 0.29 9.24 12.61
N HIS A 162 0.01 10.34 11.91
CA HIS A 162 -1.26 10.53 11.23
C HIS A 162 -1.40 9.66 9.99
N ALA A 163 -0.31 9.45 9.25
CA ALA A 163 -0.33 8.59 8.08
C ALA A 163 -0.59 7.11 8.42
N LEU A 164 -0.15 6.67 9.59
CA LEU A 164 -0.42 5.34 10.12
C LEU A 164 -1.88 5.13 10.58
N LYS A 165 -2.72 6.17 10.61
CA LYS A 165 -4.16 6.02 10.90
C LYS A 165 -4.96 5.46 9.71
N GLY A 166 -4.33 5.31 8.54
CA GLY A 166 -4.97 4.78 7.34
C GLY A 166 -5.63 5.84 6.46
N GLU A 167 -6.10 5.41 5.31
CA GLU A 167 -6.63 6.25 4.25
C GLU A 167 -7.89 7.01 4.68
N THR A 168 -8.77 6.34 5.41
CA THR A 168 -10.04 6.94 5.86
C THR A 168 -9.79 8.20 6.70
N GLU A 169 -8.85 8.14 7.64
CA GLU A 169 -8.50 9.27 8.49
C GLU A 169 -7.68 10.33 7.73
N LEU A 170 -6.75 9.91 6.87
CA LEU A 170 -5.98 10.83 6.03
C LEU A 170 -6.89 11.66 5.11
N ARG A 171 -7.89 11.03 4.49
CA ARG A 171 -8.87 11.73 3.65
C ARG A 171 -9.67 12.78 4.44
N LYS A 172 -9.99 12.51 5.71
CA LYS A 172 -10.66 13.50 6.58
C LYS A 172 -9.74 14.66 6.93
N MET A 173 -8.46 14.40 7.20
CA MET A 173 -7.48 15.42 7.56
C MET A 173 -7.06 16.32 6.38
N ILE A 174 -6.92 15.72 5.20
CA ILE A 174 -6.43 16.41 4.00
C ILE A 174 -7.56 17.11 3.26
N GLN A 175 -8.84 16.87 3.61
CA GLN A 175 -9.96 17.64 3.08
C GLN A 175 -9.67 19.14 3.26
N PRO A 176 -9.35 19.88 2.18
CA PRO A 176 -8.92 21.24 2.34
C PRO A 176 -10.15 22.10 2.66
N SER A 177 -9.99 23.03 3.61
CA SER A 177 -10.77 24.27 3.65
C SER A 177 -10.43 25.20 2.46
N VAL A 178 -9.45 24.82 1.64
CA VAL A 178 -8.93 25.58 0.50
C VAL A 178 -9.93 25.55 -0.66
N GLY A 179 -10.39 26.73 -1.07
CA GLY A 179 -11.39 26.89 -2.12
C GLY A 179 -12.83 26.98 -1.61
N GLN A 180 -13.03 27.01 -0.28
CA GLN A 180 -14.35 27.22 0.30
C GLN A 180 -14.95 28.56 -0.14
N GLU A 181 -14.17 29.65 -0.17
CA GLU A 181 -14.62 30.95 -0.70
C GLU A 181 -15.04 30.87 -2.18
N THR A 182 -14.31 30.10 -3.00
CA THR A 182 -14.66 29.87 -4.41
C THR A 182 -15.95 29.04 -4.53
N LEU A 183 -16.12 28.00 -3.70
CA LEU A 183 -17.37 27.24 -3.62
C LEU A 183 -18.54 28.11 -3.17
N ASP A 184 -18.34 28.94 -2.15
CA ASP A 184 -19.34 29.85 -1.63
C ASP A 184 -19.73 30.87 -2.69
N THR A 185 -18.77 31.39 -3.46
CA THR A 185 -19.03 32.29 -4.60
C THR A 185 -19.83 31.61 -5.71
N ILE A 186 -19.48 30.36 -6.06
CA ILE A 186 -20.22 29.57 -7.07
C ILE A 186 -21.64 29.28 -6.59
N ASN A 187 -21.81 28.85 -5.34
CA ASN A 187 -23.11 28.57 -4.74
C ASN A 187 -23.97 29.84 -4.64
N LEU A 188 -23.37 30.96 -4.24
CA LEU A 188 -24.02 32.27 -4.19
C LEU A 188 -24.49 32.70 -5.58
N THR A 189 -23.65 32.52 -6.59
CA THR A 189 -23.99 32.88 -7.98
C THR A 189 -25.11 31.99 -8.52
N ALA A 190 -25.07 30.69 -8.27
CA ALA A 190 -26.16 29.77 -8.61
C ALA A 190 -27.47 30.15 -7.91
N GLY A 191 -27.39 30.55 -6.64
CA GLY A 191 -28.54 31.06 -5.88
C GLY A 191 -29.12 32.35 -6.46
N LYS A 192 -28.27 33.31 -6.84
CA LYS A 192 -28.70 34.56 -7.52
C LYS A 192 -29.35 34.28 -8.88
N MET A 193 -28.79 33.37 -9.67
CA MET A 193 -29.38 32.95 -10.95
C MET A 193 -30.74 32.29 -10.77
N ALA A 194 -30.90 31.44 -9.76
CA ALA A 194 -32.18 30.82 -9.43
C ALA A 194 -33.24 31.86 -9.00
N ALA A 195 -32.83 32.87 -8.22
CA ALA A 195 -33.70 33.96 -7.80
C ALA A 195 -34.16 34.82 -9.00
N LEU A 196 -33.22 35.31 -9.81
CA LEU A 196 -33.52 36.09 -11.02
C LEU A 196 -34.41 35.30 -12.01
N SER A 197 -34.14 34.00 -12.13
CA SER A 197 -34.95 33.11 -12.97
C SER A 197 -36.39 32.97 -12.46
N LYS A 198 -36.57 32.91 -11.14
CA LYS A 198 -37.91 32.89 -10.53
C LYS A 198 -38.66 34.20 -10.80
N ASP A 199 -37.98 35.33 -10.65
CA ASP A 199 -38.58 36.67 -10.82
C ASP A 199 -39.01 36.89 -12.29
N LEU A 200 -38.14 36.55 -13.26
CA LEU A 200 -38.49 36.61 -14.68
C LEU A 200 -39.65 35.66 -15.03
N GLY A 201 -39.71 34.49 -14.39
CA GLY A 201 -40.84 33.57 -14.56
C GLY A 201 -42.18 34.14 -14.09
N ALA A 202 -42.18 34.91 -12.99
CA ALA A 202 -43.38 35.58 -12.50
C ALA A 202 -43.84 36.69 -13.47
N GLU A 203 -42.89 37.44 -14.02
CA GLU A 203 -43.17 38.52 -14.98
C GLU A 203 -43.72 37.98 -16.30
N LEU A 204 -43.07 36.96 -16.88
CA LEU A 204 -43.55 36.30 -18.11
C LEU A 204 -44.94 35.69 -17.94
N ARG A 205 -45.29 35.21 -16.74
CA ARG A 205 -46.63 34.67 -16.47
C ARG A 205 -47.71 35.77 -16.46
N ARG A 206 -47.32 37.00 -16.11
CA ARG A 206 -48.20 38.17 -16.03
C ARG A 206 -48.36 38.86 -17.38
N GLU A 207 -47.25 39.08 -18.09
CA GLU A 207 -47.24 39.93 -19.29
C GLU A 207 -47.23 39.14 -20.59
N GLU A 208 -46.57 37.96 -20.65
CA GLU A 208 -46.44 37.17 -21.88
C GLU A 208 -46.64 35.65 -21.64
N PRO A 209 -47.88 35.20 -21.32
CA PRO A 209 -48.14 33.82 -20.88
C PRO A 209 -47.73 32.75 -21.90
N GLN A 210 -47.75 33.10 -23.18
CA GLN A 210 -47.33 32.27 -24.30
C GLN A 210 -45.83 31.93 -24.30
N LEU A 211 -44.99 32.76 -23.67
CA LEU A 211 -43.55 32.49 -23.49
C LEU A 211 -43.25 31.69 -22.23
N TYR A 212 -44.18 31.59 -21.28
CA TYR A 212 -43.97 30.93 -20.00
C TYR A 212 -43.62 29.44 -20.12
N ALA A 213 -44.20 28.74 -21.11
CA ALA A 213 -43.89 27.33 -21.36
C ALA A 213 -42.43 27.13 -21.84
N SER A 214 -41.97 27.99 -22.74
CA SER A 214 -40.58 28.01 -23.22
C SER A 214 -39.61 28.38 -22.10
N TRP A 215 -39.96 29.37 -21.29
CA TRP A 215 -39.22 29.76 -20.10
C TRP A 215 -39.03 28.60 -19.11
N ASN A 216 -40.08 27.84 -18.82
CA ASN A 216 -39.99 26.69 -17.90
C ASN A 216 -39.07 25.57 -18.42
N ARG A 217 -38.89 25.43 -19.73
CA ARG A 217 -37.92 24.48 -20.30
C ARG A 217 -36.51 25.03 -20.11
N PHE A 218 -36.28 26.28 -20.48
CA PHE A 218 -34.99 26.96 -20.28
C PHE A 218 -34.55 26.96 -18.80
N ASN A 219 -35.44 27.27 -17.86
CA ASN A 219 -35.13 27.28 -16.43
C ASN A 219 -34.74 25.89 -15.91
N ARG A 220 -35.36 24.81 -16.43
CA ARG A 220 -34.96 23.44 -16.07
C ARG A 220 -33.53 23.15 -16.53
N ASP A 221 -33.16 23.55 -17.74
CA ASP A 221 -31.81 23.35 -18.27
C ASP A 221 -30.77 24.21 -17.54
N LEU A 222 -31.12 25.45 -17.19
CA LEU A 222 -30.29 26.36 -16.41
C LEU A 222 -30.02 25.80 -15.00
N ASN A 223 -31.04 25.29 -14.31
CA ASN A 223 -30.89 24.66 -13.00
C ASN A 223 -30.04 23.39 -13.07
N LYS A 224 -30.27 22.56 -14.10
CA LYS A 224 -29.46 21.35 -14.34
C LYS A 224 -27.99 21.70 -14.55
N SER A 225 -27.71 22.71 -15.37
CA SER A 225 -26.35 23.17 -15.69
C SER A 225 -25.66 23.79 -14.47
N SER A 226 -26.39 24.60 -13.69
CA SER A 226 -25.87 25.21 -12.45
C SER A 226 -25.55 24.17 -11.39
N SER A 227 -26.44 23.18 -11.20
CA SER A 227 -26.21 22.05 -10.29
C SER A 227 -25.00 21.21 -10.72
N LEU A 228 -24.88 20.93 -12.02
CA LEU A 228 -23.73 20.22 -12.57
C LEU A 228 -22.42 20.98 -12.35
N MET A 229 -22.41 22.30 -12.55
CA MET A 229 -21.26 23.15 -12.28
C MET A 229 -20.87 23.10 -10.80
N CYS A 230 -21.83 23.25 -9.88
CA CYS A 230 -21.57 23.15 -8.43
C CYS A 230 -20.97 21.78 -8.06
N LYS A 231 -21.51 20.69 -8.62
CA LYS A 231 -20.99 19.33 -8.40
C LYS A 231 -19.56 19.18 -8.93
N ARG A 232 -19.27 19.68 -10.13
CA ARG A 232 -17.93 19.65 -10.74
C ARG A 232 -16.93 20.51 -9.98
N ALA A 233 -17.32 21.71 -9.56
CA ALA A 233 -16.50 22.59 -8.74
C ALA A 233 -16.15 21.96 -7.40
N ARG A 234 -17.15 21.36 -6.72
CA ARG A 234 -16.93 20.61 -5.47
C ARG A 234 -15.93 19.46 -5.69
N HIS A 235 -16.14 18.65 -6.72
CA HIS A 235 -15.23 17.56 -7.04
C HIS A 235 -13.81 18.04 -7.40
N TYR A 236 -13.70 19.14 -8.16
CA TYR A 236 -12.42 19.71 -8.54
C TYR A 236 -11.66 20.26 -7.33
N LEU A 237 -12.34 21.01 -6.46
CA LEU A 237 -11.75 21.66 -5.29
C LEU A 237 -11.44 20.66 -4.16
N SER A 238 -12.33 19.69 -3.91
CA SER A 238 -12.07 18.63 -2.93
C SER A 238 -10.88 17.76 -3.31
N ASN A 239 -10.62 17.60 -4.61
CA ASN A 239 -9.60 16.67 -5.11
C ASN A 239 -8.38 17.37 -5.73
N ARG A 240 -8.35 18.72 -5.83
CA ARG A 240 -7.40 19.49 -6.68
C ARG A 240 -7.13 18.81 -8.02
N GLY A 241 -8.20 18.46 -8.75
CA GLY A 241 -8.09 17.73 -10.03
C GLY A 241 -7.68 16.26 -9.92
N GLY A 242 -7.84 15.62 -8.76
CA GLY A 242 -7.54 14.19 -8.54
C GLY A 242 -6.13 13.91 -8.01
N ILE A 243 -5.20 14.86 -8.16
CA ILE A 243 -3.78 14.67 -7.84
C ILE A 243 -3.57 14.51 -6.32
N SER A 244 -4.25 15.33 -5.51
CA SER A 244 -4.12 15.23 -4.05
C SER A 244 -4.73 13.93 -3.54
N GLY A 245 -5.92 13.56 -4.05
CA GLY A 245 -6.58 12.31 -3.67
C GLY A 245 -5.78 11.08 -4.06
N ALA A 246 -5.21 11.04 -5.27
CA ALA A 246 -4.36 9.95 -5.72
C ALA A 246 -3.06 9.86 -4.91
N ARG A 247 -2.42 10.99 -4.59
CA ARG A 247 -1.21 11.01 -3.73
C ARG A 247 -1.52 10.56 -2.30
N THR A 248 -2.64 11.01 -1.73
CA THR A 248 -3.11 10.55 -0.42
C THR A 248 -3.38 9.05 -0.43
N HIS A 249 -4.08 8.55 -1.44
CA HIS A 249 -4.37 7.13 -1.60
C HIS A 249 -3.08 6.31 -1.69
N LEU A 250 -2.17 6.68 -2.60
CA LEU A 250 -0.88 6.01 -2.77
C LEU A 250 -0.07 5.98 -1.47
N LEU A 251 0.00 7.12 -0.77
CA LEU A 251 0.69 7.21 0.52
C LEU A 251 0.04 6.30 1.57
N ALA A 252 -1.29 6.36 1.69
CA ALA A 252 -2.04 5.56 2.64
C ALA A 252 -1.86 4.06 2.38
N GLN A 253 -2.00 3.63 1.13
CA GLN A 253 -1.86 2.22 0.77
C GLN A 253 -0.41 1.72 0.88
N SER A 254 0.59 2.61 0.75
CA SER A 254 1.99 2.24 1.00
C SER A 254 2.25 1.97 2.48
N LEU A 255 1.65 2.73 3.40
CA LEU A 255 1.95 2.68 4.85
C LEU A 255 0.95 1.82 5.64
N ARG A 256 -0.31 1.81 5.21
CA ARG A 256 -1.47 1.13 5.82
C ARG A 256 -2.35 0.58 4.69
N PRO A 257 -1.85 -0.37 3.88
CA PRO A 257 -2.63 -1.02 2.83
C PRO A 257 -3.95 -1.56 3.39
N LEU A 258 -5.06 -1.16 2.77
CA LEU A 258 -6.42 -1.51 3.21
C LEU A 258 -6.70 -1.17 4.70
N ASP A 259 -6.07 -0.11 5.22
CA ASP A 259 -6.14 0.32 6.63
C ASP A 259 -5.60 -0.72 7.64
N LEU A 260 -4.89 -1.75 7.17
CA LEU A 260 -4.27 -2.82 7.95
C LEU A 260 -2.75 -2.64 8.09
N PRO A 261 -2.09 -3.33 9.06
CA PRO A 261 -0.64 -3.27 9.23
C PRO A 261 0.12 -3.64 7.96
N GLN A 262 1.08 -2.81 7.56
CA GLN A 262 1.88 -3.00 6.35
C GLN A 262 2.53 -4.39 6.30
N GLN A 263 3.06 -4.83 7.45
CA GLN A 263 3.78 -6.10 7.57
C GLN A 263 2.96 -7.34 7.23
N GLU A 264 1.63 -7.27 7.31
CA GLU A 264 0.71 -8.38 7.01
C GLU A 264 0.16 -8.34 5.58
N GLN A 265 0.34 -7.21 4.89
CA GLN A 265 -0.39 -6.89 3.67
C GLN A 265 0.52 -6.68 2.46
N LEU A 266 1.83 -6.59 2.66
CA LEU A 266 2.83 -6.49 1.60
C LEU A 266 3.81 -7.64 1.71
N SER A 267 4.26 -8.14 0.56
CA SER A 267 5.41 -9.05 0.46
C SER A 267 6.71 -8.26 0.56
N LEU A 268 7.80 -8.92 0.99
CA LEU A 268 9.14 -8.33 1.07
C LEU A 268 9.63 -7.71 -0.25
N LEU A 269 9.10 -8.19 -1.38
CA LEU A 269 9.37 -7.60 -2.69
C LEU A 269 9.01 -6.11 -2.77
N VAL A 270 7.95 -5.66 -2.07
CA VAL A 270 7.52 -4.25 -2.15
C VAL A 270 8.50 -3.29 -1.46
N PRO A 271 8.95 -3.52 -0.20
CA PRO A 271 9.98 -2.66 0.38
C PRO A 271 11.27 -2.59 -0.43
N VAL A 272 11.72 -3.71 -1.00
CA VAL A 272 12.96 -3.75 -1.78
C VAL A 272 12.80 -3.00 -3.10
N ALA A 273 11.76 -3.31 -3.87
CA ALA A 273 11.52 -2.68 -5.18
C ALA A 273 11.08 -1.21 -5.08
N SER A 274 10.12 -0.92 -4.18
CA SER A 274 9.42 0.39 -4.17
C SER A 274 9.87 1.31 -3.06
N PHE A 275 10.32 0.78 -1.91
CA PHE A 275 10.75 1.58 -0.77
C PHE A 275 12.28 1.71 -0.70
N ARG A 276 13.01 1.02 -1.58
CA ARG A 276 14.49 0.98 -1.61
C ARG A 276 15.09 0.41 -0.34
N LEU A 277 14.48 -0.64 0.20
CA LEU A 277 15.10 -1.39 1.28
C LEU A 277 16.36 -2.07 0.76
N ASP A 278 17.52 -1.63 1.27
CA ASP A 278 18.79 -2.28 1.01
C ASP A 278 18.93 -3.54 1.87
N LEU A 279 18.88 -4.69 1.20
CA LEU A 279 19.03 -6.01 1.81
C LEU A 279 20.48 -6.34 2.18
N ASP A 280 21.47 -5.63 1.63
CA ASP A 280 22.89 -5.86 1.94
C ASP A 280 23.34 -5.13 3.20
N ASN A 281 22.49 -4.23 3.72
CA ASN A 281 22.79 -3.37 4.87
C ASN A 281 21.81 -3.56 6.03
N LEU A 282 21.30 -4.80 6.19
CA LEU A 282 20.26 -5.12 7.18
C LEU A 282 20.71 -4.97 8.64
N GLU A 283 22.02 -5.01 8.91
CA GLU A 283 22.60 -4.79 10.24
C GLU A 283 22.21 -3.45 10.87
N ASN A 284 22.08 -2.40 10.05
CA ASN A 284 21.67 -1.08 10.52
C ASN A 284 20.26 -1.11 11.12
N TYR A 285 19.38 -1.94 10.56
CA TYR A 285 18.01 -2.07 11.05
C TYR A 285 17.91 -2.95 12.30
N ILE A 286 18.85 -3.86 12.55
CA ILE A 286 18.89 -4.63 13.81
C ILE A 286 19.06 -3.66 15.00
N SER A 287 20.01 -2.72 14.89
CA SER A 287 20.23 -1.69 15.91
C SER A 287 19.01 -0.78 16.09
N TYR A 288 18.36 -0.42 14.98
CA TYR A 288 17.14 0.39 15.00
C TYR A 288 16.00 -0.33 15.75
N MET A 289 15.75 -1.60 15.42
CA MET A 289 14.73 -2.43 16.07
C MET A 289 14.99 -2.58 17.57
N LYS A 290 16.26 -2.73 17.99
CA LYS A 290 16.64 -2.77 19.41
C LYS A 290 16.24 -1.50 20.16
N SER A 291 16.44 -0.33 19.53
CA SER A 291 16.06 0.96 20.13
C SER A 291 14.53 1.16 20.19
N ALA A 292 13.80 0.52 19.27
CA ALA A 292 12.36 0.64 19.13
C ALA A 292 11.58 -0.40 19.96
N ALA A 293 12.28 -1.26 20.71
CA ALA A 293 11.74 -2.39 21.46
C ALA A 293 10.66 -2.06 22.50
N LEU A 294 10.62 -0.81 22.95
CA LEU A 294 9.66 -0.34 23.94
C LEU A 294 8.40 0.29 23.32
N GLN A 295 8.34 0.40 21.99
CA GLN A 295 7.24 1.05 21.29
C GLN A 295 6.25 0.01 20.75
N PRO A 296 4.93 0.29 20.79
CA PRO A 296 3.93 -0.62 20.23
C PRO A 296 3.96 -0.66 18.70
N SER A 297 4.40 0.44 18.07
CA SER A 297 4.51 0.60 16.62
C SER A 297 5.76 1.39 16.27
N VAL A 298 6.43 1.00 15.19
CA VAL A 298 7.71 1.55 14.77
C VAL A 298 7.63 1.92 13.29
N LEU A 299 8.02 3.15 12.97
CA LEU A 299 8.26 3.57 11.60
C LEU A 299 9.75 3.46 11.30
N VAL A 300 10.12 2.67 10.29
CA VAL A 300 11.51 2.40 9.93
C VAL A 300 11.81 3.06 8.59
N PRO A 301 12.63 4.12 8.53
CA PRO A 301 13.05 4.69 7.26
C PRO A 301 13.98 3.70 6.55
N THR A 302 13.83 3.55 5.23
CA THR A 302 14.90 2.93 4.43
C THR A 302 16.05 3.92 4.28
N LEU A 303 17.27 3.44 4.52
CA LEU A 303 18.52 4.23 4.58
C LEU A 303 19.16 4.39 3.20
#